data_AF-A0A381N367-F1
#
_entry.id   AF-A0A381N367-F1
#
_cell.length_a   1.000
_cell.length_b   1.000
_cell.length_c   1.000
_cell.angle_alpha   90.00
_cell.angle_beta   90.00
_cell.angle_gamma   90.00
#
_symmetry.space_group_name_H-M   'P 1'
#
loop_
_entity.id
_entity.type
_entity.pdbx_description
1 polymer ?
#
loop_
_entity_poly.entity_id
_entity_poly.type
_entity_poly.pdbx_seq_one_letter_code
_entity_poly.pdbx_strand_id
1 'polypeptide(L)'
;VQKGFSLSLVLGLVACGGETPTASDYGEIVRTGYFEGDASSGDWRAEYISGEDARMDLSVLDSLLAHHYAYNDADELDEIVVLGAISDALPDRIRVGDFAMQLQKALALSIDGHAPRISGIRIDGERERIEDNPPGGHFFPFELRSTGSRIVAFDAGNRTLIDPAHPYVATIDGLSVSGWIDVAQSIVVA
;
A
#
# COMPACT_ATOMS: atom_id res chain seq x y z
N VAL A 1 4.14 -65.01 -13.62
CA VAL A 1 3.05 -64.14 -13.13
C VAL A 1 3.66 -63.15 -12.15
N GLN A 2 4.00 -61.95 -12.60
CA GLN A 2 4.62 -60.89 -11.79
C GLN A 2 3.53 -59.86 -11.51
N LYS A 3 3.09 -59.75 -10.24
CA LYS A 3 2.09 -58.76 -9.81
C LYS A 3 2.82 -57.44 -9.57
N GLY A 4 2.67 -56.49 -10.48
CA GLY A 4 3.06 -55.09 -10.26
C GLY A 4 1.99 -54.39 -9.43
N PHE A 5 2.35 -53.96 -8.23
CA PHE A 5 1.58 -53.00 -7.45
C PHE A 5 1.78 -51.62 -8.09
N SER A 6 0.72 -51.04 -8.65
CA SER A 6 0.71 -49.64 -9.09
C SER A 6 0.13 -48.81 -7.95
N LEU A 7 0.94 -47.92 -7.37
CA LEU A 7 0.48 -46.87 -6.47
C LEU A 7 -0.15 -45.77 -7.32
N SER A 8 -1.47 -45.62 -7.26
CA SER A 8 -2.16 -44.44 -7.79
C SER A 8 -2.26 -43.41 -6.66
N LEU A 9 -1.48 -42.34 -6.78
CA LEU A 9 -1.59 -41.16 -5.92
C LEU A 9 -2.79 -40.34 -6.41
N VAL A 10 -3.91 -40.41 -5.70
CA VAL A 10 -5.06 -39.54 -5.93
C VAL A 10 -4.78 -38.22 -5.19
N LEU A 11 -4.40 -37.17 -5.93
CA LEU A 11 -4.44 -35.80 -5.38
C LEU A 11 -5.92 -35.38 -5.31
N GLY A 12 -6.45 -35.32 -4.09
CA GLY A 12 -7.70 -34.62 -3.83
C GLY A 12 -7.49 -33.12 -3.96
N LEU A 13 -8.03 -32.53 -5.01
CA LEU A 13 -8.22 -31.07 -5.10
C LEU A 13 -9.27 -30.66 -4.06
N VAL A 14 -8.81 -30.20 -2.90
CA VAL A 14 -9.62 -29.33 -2.05
C VAL A 14 -9.48 -27.94 -2.65
N ALA A 15 -10.39 -27.61 -3.57
CA ALA A 15 -10.58 -26.24 -3.99
C ALA A 15 -11.22 -25.49 -2.81
N CYS A 16 -10.41 -24.78 -2.04
CA CYS A 16 -10.92 -23.68 -1.23
C CYS A 16 -11.37 -22.61 -2.22
N GLY A 17 -12.69 -22.55 -2.47
CA GLY A 17 -13.27 -21.44 -3.22
C GLY A 17 -13.09 -20.16 -2.41
N GLY A 18 -12.08 -19.37 -2.74
CA GLY A 18 -12.05 -17.96 -2.40
C GLY A 18 -13.12 -17.27 -3.24
N GLU A 19 -14.08 -16.63 -2.58
CA GLU A 19 -14.99 -15.72 -3.26
C GLU A 19 -14.15 -14.63 -3.94
N THR A 20 -14.32 -14.45 -5.24
CA THR A 20 -13.73 -13.33 -5.97
C THR A 20 -14.28 -12.05 -5.34
N PRO A 21 -13.44 -11.12 -4.85
CA PRO A 21 -13.91 -9.89 -4.23
C PRO A 21 -14.84 -9.15 -5.21
N THR A 22 -16.10 -8.97 -4.82
CA THR A 22 -17.02 -8.14 -5.60
C THR A 22 -16.57 -6.68 -5.52
N ALA A 23 -16.89 -5.84 -6.52
CA ALA A 23 -16.51 -4.42 -6.59
C ALA A 23 -16.82 -3.58 -5.32
N SER A 24 -17.64 -4.11 -4.40
CA SER A 24 -17.88 -3.61 -3.05
C SER A 24 -16.65 -3.61 -2.13
N ASP A 25 -15.62 -4.43 -2.38
CA ASP A 25 -14.49 -4.62 -1.45
C ASP A 25 -13.37 -3.58 -1.62
N TYR A 26 -13.33 -2.88 -2.76
CA TYR A 26 -12.26 -1.91 -3.07
C TYR A 26 -12.55 -0.48 -2.62
N GLY A 27 -13.59 -0.27 -1.80
CA GLY A 27 -14.00 1.06 -1.33
C GLY A 27 -12.88 1.83 -0.62
N GLU A 28 -12.04 1.14 0.14
CA GLU A 28 -10.88 1.75 0.82
C GLU A 28 -9.71 2.07 -0.14
N ILE A 29 -9.61 1.36 -1.27
CA ILE A 29 -8.62 1.66 -2.30
C ILE A 29 -9.00 2.94 -3.01
N VAL A 30 -10.24 3.06 -3.49
CA VAL A 30 -10.69 4.19 -4.33
C VAL A 30 -11.01 5.46 -3.54
N ARG A 31 -10.90 5.42 -2.21
CA ARG A 31 -11.12 6.58 -1.34
C ARG A 31 -10.20 7.74 -1.73
N THR A 32 -10.67 8.97 -1.51
CA THR A 32 -9.93 10.22 -1.74
C THR A 32 -9.94 11.09 -0.49
N GLY A 33 -9.28 12.25 -0.53
CA GLY A 33 -9.20 13.18 0.60
C GLY A 33 -8.10 12.80 1.59
N TYR A 34 -7.04 12.13 1.13
CA TYR A 34 -5.84 11.87 1.93
C TYR A 34 -4.96 13.12 2.03
N PHE A 35 -5.02 13.98 1.01
CA PHE A 35 -4.18 15.16 0.91
C PHE A 35 -5.02 16.43 0.81
N GLU A 36 -4.65 17.40 1.62
CA GLU A 36 -5.17 18.75 1.61
C GLU A 36 -4.07 19.73 1.16
N GLY A 37 -4.45 20.86 0.58
CA GLY A 37 -3.50 21.90 0.17
C GLY A 37 -3.80 22.56 -1.16
N ASP A 38 -3.22 23.75 -1.34
CA ASP A 38 -3.23 24.51 -2.59
C ASP A 38 -2.03 24.10 -3.45
N ALA A 39 -2.21 24.05 -4.76
CA ALA A 39 -1.19 23.68 -5.74
C ALA A 39 0.03 24.63 -5.71
N SER A 40 -0.11 25.82 -5.10
CA SER A 40 0.99 26.78 -4.92
C SER A 40 2.04 26.36 -3.88
N SER A 41 1.86 25.24 -3.18
CA SER A 41 2.79 24.78 -2.12
C SER A 41 4.10 24.21 -2.65
N GLY A 42 4.18 23.85 -3.94
CA GLY A 42 5.31 23.09 -4.49
C GLY A 42 5.34 21.61 -4.04
N ASP A 43 4.26 21.13 -3.41
CA ASP A 43 4.02 19.73 -3.13
C ASP A 43 3.30 19.08 -4.32
N TRP A 44 3.97 18.12 -4.96
CA TRP A 44 3.44 17.40 -6.12
C TRP A 44 2.11 16.68 -5.80
N ARG A 45 1.89 16.31 -4.54
CA ARG A 45 0.64 15.67 -4.10
C ARG A 45 -0.55 16.62 -4.16
N ALA A 46 -0.32 17.93 -4.12
CA ALA A 46 -1.37 18.93 -4.19
C ALA A 46 -1.79 19.24 -5.65
N GLU A 47 -1.05 18.78 -6.65
CA GLU A 47 -1.39 18.98 -8.06
C GLU A 47 -2.61 18.17 -8.49
N TYR A 48 -3.15 18.50 -9.67
CA TYR A 48 -4.30 17.82 -10.26
C TYR A 48 -4.01 17.38 -11.69
N ILE A 49 -4.36 16.14 -12.00
CA ILE A 49 -4.35 15.59 -13.37
C ILE A 49 -5.79 15.38 -13.86
N SER A 50 -5.95 15.27 -15.18
CA SER A 50 -7.24 14.90 -15.75
C SER A 50 -7.53 13.42 -15.49
N GLY A 51 -8.81 13.05 -15.45
CA GLY A 51 -9.22 11.65 -15.37
C GLY A 51 -8.88 10.87 -16.63
N GLU A 52 -8.65 11.54 -17.77
CA GLU A 52 -8.15 10.89 -18.99
C GLU A 52 -6.68 10.51 -18.83
N ASP A 53 -5.84 11.45 -18.37
CA ASP A 53 -4.41 11.19 -18.11
C ASP A 53 -4.23 10.10 -17.04
N ALA A 54 -5.01 10.16 -15.95
CA ALA A 54 -4.97 9.14 -14.91
C ALA A 54 -5.32 7.73 -15.45
N ARG A 55 -6.30 7.62 -16.36
CA ARG A 55 -6.63 6.33 -17.01
C ARG A 55 -5.52 5.86 -17.95
N MET A 56 -4.87 6.77 -18.65
CA MET A 56 -3.72 6.45 -19.48
C MET A 56 -2.57 5.92 -18.61
N ASP A 57 -2.28 6.56 -17.48
CA ASP A 57 -1.26 6.10 -16.53
C ASP A 57 -1.59 4.71 -15.96
N LEU A 58 -2.86 4.43 -15.63
CA LEU A 58 -3.30 3.09 -15.24
C LEU A 58 -3.02 2.04 -16.31
N SER A 59 -3.29 2.35 -17.58
CA SER A 59 -3.02 1.42 -18.68
C SER A 59 -1.52 1.14 -18.87
N VAL A 60 -0.67 2.14 -18.61
CA VAL A 60 0.78 1.98 -18.64
C VAL A 60 1.24 1.10 -17.48
N LEU A 61 0.70 1.32 -16.27
CA LEU A 61 1.01 0.51 -15.10
C LEU A 61 0.60 -0.96 -15.30
N ASP A 62 -0.61 -1.22 -15.77
CA ASP A 62 -1.10 -2.56 -16.10
C ASP A 62 -0.15 -3.28 -17.07
N SER A 63 0.26 -2.59 -18.15
CA SER A 63 1.25 -3.13 -19.08
C SER A 63 2.61 -3.39 -18.42
N LEU A 64 3.06 -2.55 -17.48
CA LEU A 64 4.34 -2.74 -16.80
C LEU A 64 4.28 -3.94 -15.85
N LEU A 65 3.21 -4.10 -15.09
CA LEU A 65 3.02 -5.24 -14.20
C LEU A 65 3.00 -6.53 -15.01
N ALA A 66 2.16 -6.60 -16.05
CA ALA A 66 2.03 -7.79 -16.91
C ALA A 66 3.35 -8.28 -17.54
N HIS A 67 4.29 -7.38 -17.82
CA HIS A 67 5.54 -7.71 -18.54
C HIS A 67 6.80 -7.69 -17.68
N HIS A 68 6.78 -7.03 -16.52
CA HIS A 68 7.98 -6.77 -15.72
C HIS A 68 7.85 -7.12 -14.24
N TYR A 69 6.66 -7.46 -13.75
CA TYR A 69 6.48 -7.90 -12.38
C TYR A 69 6.65 -9.42 -12.28
N ALA A 70 7.70 -9.84 -11.55
CA ALA A 70 8.13 -11.24 -11.51
C ALA A 70 7.19 -12.15 -10.72
N TYR A 71 6.34 -11.56 -9.87
CA TYR A 71 5.46 -12.29 -8.97
C TYR A 71 4.03 -12.42 -9.48
N ASN A 72 3.67 -11.93 -10.68
CA ASN A 72 2.32 -12.05 -11.23
C ASN A 72 1.69 -13.45 -11.08
N ASP A 73 2.47 -14.51 -11.33
CA ASP A 73 1.98 -15.89 -11.26
C ASP A 73 1.94 -16.46 -9.83
N ALA A 74 2.69 -15.85 -8.90
CA ALA A 74 2.76 -16.23 -7.49
C ALA A 74 1.82 -15.39 -6.62
N ASP A 75 1.48 -14.20 -7.10
CA ASP A 75 0.51 -13.29 -6.52
C ASP A 75 -0.89 -13.75 -6.92
N GLU A 76 -1.78 -13.94 -5.95
CA GLU A 76 -3.18 -14.28 -6.22
C GLU A 76 -4.02 -13.02 -6.51
N LEU A 77 -3.36 -11.86 -6.62
CA LEU A 77 -3.99 -10.58 -6.91
C LEU A 77 -4.50 -10.51 -8.35
N ASP A 78 -5.82 -10.30 -8.51
CA ASP A 78 -6.40 -9.97 -9.81
C ASP A 78 -6.18 -8.47 -10.11
N GLU A 79 -4.99 -8.16 -10.62
CA GLU A 79 -4.56 -6.79 -10.93
C GLU A 79 -5.52 -6.06 -11.88
N ILE A 80 -6.10 -6.79 -12.84
CA ILE A 80 -7.08 -6.25 -13.80
C ILE A 80 -8.30 -5.73 -13.06
N VAL A 81 -8.81 -6.51 -12.10
CA VAL A 81 -9.97 -6.11 -11.28
C VAL A 81 -9.62 -4.91 -10.39
N VAL A 82 -8.46 -4.90 -9.75
CA VAL A 82 -8.04 -3.82 -8.84
C VAL A 82 -7.85 -2.50 -9.59
N LEU A 83 -7.06 -2.52 -10.67
CA LEU A 83 -6.81 -1.32 -11.49
C LEU A 83 -8.09 -0.87 -12.23
N GLY A 84 -8.94 -1.82 -12.63
CA GLY A 84 -10.27 -1.54 -13.17
C GLY A 84 -11.15 -0.78 -12.18
N ALA A 85 -11.19 -1.19 -10.92
CA ALA A 85 -11.95 -0.50 -9.88
C ALA A 85 -11.48 0.94 -9.67
N ILE A 86 -10.18 1.19 -9.73
CA ILE A 86 -9.62 2.55 -9.68
C ILE A 86 -10.08 3.35 -10.90
N SER A 87 -9.91 2.78 -12.11
CA SER A 87 -10.29 3.43 -13.38
C SER A 87 -11.77 3.85 -13.44
N ASP A 88 -12.66 2.97 -12.96
CA ASP A 88 -14.10 3.18 -12.94
C ASP A 88 -14.51 4.27 -11.93
N ALA A 89 -13.76 4.41 -10.83
CA ALA A 89 -14.00 5.42 -9.80
C ALA A 89 -13.39 6.79 -10.10
N LEU A 90 -12.55 6.92 -11.14
CA LEU A 90 -11.85 8.17 -11.45
C LEU A 90 -12.81 9.30 -11.84
N PRO A 91 -12.77 10.45 -11.14
CA PRO A 91 -13.49 11.66 -11.54
C PRO A 91 -12.87 12.32 -12.79
N ASP A 92 -13.52 13.37 -13.32
CA ASP A 92 -12.98 14.17 -14.44
C ASP A 92 -11.60 14.77 -14.15
N ARG A 93 -11.32 15.07 -12.88
CA ARG A 93 -10.02 15.53 -12.38
C ARG A 93 -9.79 14.96 -10.99
N ILE A 94 -8.58 14.47 -10.76
CA ILE A 94 -8.16 13.90 -9.47
C ILE A 94 -6.90 14.59 -8.98
N ARG A 95 -6.77 14.71 -7.66
CA ARG A 95 -5.55 15.19 -7.04
C ARG A 95 -4.47 14.10 -7.16
N VAL A 96 -3.27 14.48 -7.55
CA VAL A 96 -2.16 13.54 -7.79
C VAL A 96 -1.85 12.70 -6.54
N GLY A 97 -1.85 13.31 -5.35
CA GLY A 97 -1.64 12.58 -4.10
C GLY A 97 -2.72 11.55 -3.80
N ASP A 98 -3.99 11.88 -4.07
CA ASP A 98 -5.08 10.92 -3.88
C ASP A 98 -4.92 9.74 -4.85
N PHE A 99 -4.70 10.00 -6.14
CA PHE A 99 -4.46 8.95 -7.13
C PHE A 99 -3.25 8.08 -6.78
N ALA A 100 -2.14 8.70 -6.39
CA ALA A 100 -0.94 8.02 -5.92
C ALA A 100 -1.20 7.12 -4.70
N MET A 101 -2.07 7.53 -3.78
CA MET A 101 -2.46 6.70 -2.63
C MET A 101 -3.31 5.50 -3.05
N GLN A 102 -4.23 5.67 -4.01
CA GLN A 102 -5.00 4.55 -4.57
C GLN A 102 -4.06 3.50 -5.18
N LEU A 103 -3.05 3.95 -5.93
CA LEU A 103 -2.00 3.09 -6.48
C LEU A 103 -1.14 2.42 -5.40
N GLN A 104 -0.71 3.16 -4.37
CA GLN A 104 0.08 2.61 -3.27
C GLN A 104 -0.69 1.50 -2.53
N LYS A 105 -1.99 1.68 -2.31
CA LYS A 105 -2.86 0.66 -1.70
C LYS A 105 -3.03 -0.56 -2.60
N ALA A 106 -3.22 -0.35 -3.91
CA ALA A 106 -3.30 -1.45 -4.87
C ALA A 106 -2.01 -2.29 -4.87
N LEU A 107 -0.84 -1.63 -4.90
CA LEU A 107 0.46 -2.31 -4.84
C LEU A 107 0.71 -3.01 -3.48
N ALA A 108 0.17 -2.47 -2.38
CA ALA A 108 0.27 -3.07 -1.06
C ALA A 108 -0.51 -4.39 -0.91
N LEU A 109 -1.46 -4.67 -1.83
CA LEU A 109 -2.12 -5.98 -1.89
C LEU A 109 -1.22 -7.08 -2.44
N SER A 110 -0.14 -6.71 -3.13
CA SER A 110 0.81 -7.66 -3.68
C SER A 110 1.67 -8.29 -2.57
N ILE A 111 2.30 -9.42 -2.86
CA ILE A 111 3.21 -10.11 -1.90
C ILE A 111 4.66 -9.61 -1.93
N ASP A 112 5.01 -8.67 -2.82
CA ASP A 112 6.40 -8.26 -3.00
C ASP A 112 6.80 -7.07 -2.12
N GLY A 113 7.48 -7.35 -1.01
CA GLY A 113 8.08 -6.33 -0.15
C GLY A 113 9.14 -5.45 -0.85
N HIS A 114 9.57 -5.78 -2.07
CA HIS A 114 10.45 -4.96 -2.91
C HIS A 114 9.68 -4.10 -3.91
N ALA A 115 8.36 -4.28 -4.05
CA ALA A 115 7.55 -3.47 -4.93
C ALA A 115 7.81 -1.99 -4.65
N PRO A 116 8.11 -1.19 -5.69
CA PRO A 116 8.51 0.19 -5.50
C PRO A 116 7.35 0.97 -4.87
N ARG A 117 7.65 1.72 -3.81
CA ARG A 117 6.69 2.66 -3.23
C ARG A 117 6.44 3.81 -4.19
N ILE A 118 5.18 4.24 -4.30
CA ILE A 118 4.81 5.39 -5.13
C ILE A 118 5.58 6.62 -4.64
N SER A 119 6.24 7.28 -5.58
CA SER A 119 7.07 8.45 -5.31
C SER A 119 6.81 9.54 -6.34
N GLY A 120 6.88 10.79 -5.91
CA GLY A 120 6.94 11.96 -6.78
C GLY A 120 8.31 12.62 -6.76
N ILE A 121 8.38 13.79 -7.41
CA ILE A 121 9.57 14.63 -7.47
C ILE A 121 9.26 15.96 -6.82
N ARG A 122 10.08 16.37 -5.85
CA ARG A 122 9.98 17.67 -5.19
C ARG A 122 10.52 18.79 -6.08
N ILE A 123 10.23 20.03 -5.69
CA ILE A 123 10.70 21.23 -6.41
C ILE A 123 12.24 21.35 -6.47
N ASP A 124 12.96 20.75 -5.52
CA ASP A 124 14.43 20.68 -5.49
C ASP A 124 14.99 19.54 -6.36
N GLY A 125 14.12 18.75 -7.01
CA GLY A 125 14.48 17.62 -7.86
C GLY A 125 14.66 16.30 -7.12
N GLU A 126 14.55 16.28 -5.79
CA GLU A 126 14.70 15.07 -5.01
C GLU A 126 13.44 14.20 -5.05
N ARG A 127 13.63 12.88 -4.97
CA ARG A 127 12.53 11.91 -4.92
C ARG A 127 11.89 11.93 -3.53
N GLU A 128 10.56 11.91 -3.48
CA GLU A 128 9.78 11.89 -2.24
C GLU A 128 8.72 10.80 -2.29
N ARG A 129 8.54 10.06 -1.19
CA ARG A 129 7.53 9.01 -1.09
C ARG A 129 6.15 9.59 -0.78
N ILE A 130 5.10 8.90 -1.21
CA ILE A 130 3.72 9.34 -0.96
C ILE A 130 3.39 9.45 0.54
N GLU A 131 3.99 8.60 1.38
CA GLU A 131 3.83 8.60 2.83
C GLU A 131 4.73 9.58 3.60
N ASP A 132 5.65 10.29 2.94
CA ASP A 132 6.55 11.25 3.60
C ASP A 132 5.74 12.47 4.06
N ASN A 133 5.52 12.59 5.37
CA ASN A 133 4.73 13.66 6.00
C ASN A 133 5.42 14.19 7.27
N PRO A 134 5.80 15.50 7.35
CA PRO A 134 5.60 16.54 6.34
C PRO A 134 6.44 16.32 5.06
N PRO A 135 6.10 17.00 3.95
CA PRO A 135 6.94 17.00 2.74
C PRO A 135 8.41 17.30 3.06
N GLY A 136 9.33 16.48 2.51
CA GLY A 136 10.76 16.52 2.77
C GLY A 136 11.20 15.91 4.10
N GLY A 137 10.28 15.41 4.91
CA GLY A 137 10.55 14.67 6.14
C GLY A 137 10.58 13.16 5.87
N HIS A 138 11.76 12.55 5.96
CA HIS A 138 11.93 11.10 5.73
C HIS A 138 11.87 10.26 7.01
N PHE A 139 11.94 10.90 8.19
CA PHE A 139 12.07 10.19 9.46
C PHE A 139 11.28 10.88 10.57
N PHE A 140 10.49 10.09 11.30
CA PHE A 140 9.95 10.51 12.59
C PHE A 140 11.11 10.63 13.60
N PRO A 141 11.01 11.54 14.59
CA PRO A 141 12.03 11.67 15.64
C PRO A 141 12.07 10.46 16.60
N PHE A 142 11.30 9.41 16.31
CA PHE A 142 11.17 8.22 17.13
C PHE A 142 11.17 6.93 16.30
N GLU A 143 11.66 5.86 16.91
CA GLU A 143 11.53 4.48 16.42
C GLU A 143 10.47 3.73 17.23
N LEU A 144 9.60 2.99 16.56
CA LEU A 144 8.68 2.04 17.21
C LEU A 144 9.23 0.63 17.12
N ARG A 145 9.14 -0.15 18.20
CA ARG A 145 9.47 -1.58 18.18
C ARG A 145 8.44 -2.43 18.91
N SER A 146 8.12 -3.57 18.32
CA SER A 146 7.28 -4.58 18.94
C SER A 146 8.05 -5.36 20.01
N THR A 147 7.41 -5.53 21.17
CA THR A 147 7.85 -6.35 22.30
C THR A 147 6.69 -7.29 22.65
N GLY A 148 6.66 -8.46 22.00
CA GLY A 148 5.47 -9.31 22.02
C GLY A 148 4.27 -8.60 21.41
N SER A 149 3.16 -8.52 22.15
CA SER A 149 1.92 -7.84 21.73
C SER A 149 1.87 -6.33 22.03
N ARG A 150 2.97 -5.75 22.52
CA ARG A 150 3.05 -4.32 22.88
C ARG A 150 4.09 -3.61 22.04
N ILE A 151 3.97 -2.29 21.94
CA ILE A 151 4.89 -1.46 21.18
C ILE A 151 5.53 -0.46 22.12
N VAL A 152 6.83 -0.24 21.97
CA VAL A 152 7.59 0.76 22.70
C VAL A 152 8.15 1.80 21.73
N ALA A 153 8.34 3.03 22.21
CA ALA A 153 8.91 4.11 21.42
C ALA A 153 10.30 4.52 21.95
N PHE A 154 11.26 4.65 21.05
CA PHE A 154 12.61 5.09 21.32
C PHE A 154 12.89 6.42 20.61
N ASP A 155 13.71 7.27 21.23
CA ASP A 155 14.33 8.39 20.53
C ASP A 155 15.22 7.87 19.40
N ALA A 156 15.05 8.39 18.18
CA ALA A 156 15.76 7.89 17.01
C ALA A 156 17.28 8.20 17.04
N GLY A 157 17.71 9.22 17.78
CA GLY A 157 19.11 9.63 17.84
C GLY A 157 19.93 8.84 18.86
N ASN A 158 19.43 8.75 20.09
CA ASN A 158 20.15 8.15 21.22
C ASN A 158 19.62 6.76 21.61
N ARG A 159 18.51 6.30 21.03
CA ARG A 159 17.89 4.98 21.23
C ARG A 159 17.46 4.70 22.67
N THR A 160 17.14 5.74 23.44
CA THR A 160 16.53 5.61 24.77
C THR A 160 15.01 5.65 24.69
N LEU A 161 14.32 5.08 25.69
CA LEU A 161 12.86 5.16 25.77
C LEU A 161 12.42 6.63 25.88
N ILE A 162 11.44 7.02 25.07
CA ILE A 162 10.92 8.40 25.08
C ILE A 162 10.26 8.73 26.43
N ASP A 163 9.48 7.79 26.96
CA ASP A 163 8.93 7.85 28.32
C ASP A 163 9.23 6.53 29.04
N PRO A 164 10.28 6.49 29.90
CA PRO A 164 10.61 5.30 30.66
C PRO A 164 9.53 4.88 31.68
N ALA A 165 8.69 5.82 32.15
CA ALA A 165 7.62 5.53 33.10
C ALA A 165 6.39 4.91 32.42
N HIS A 166 6.15 5.29 31.16
CA HIS A 166 5.07 4.75 30.32
C HIS A 166 5.65 4.25 28.98
N PRO A 167 6.45 3.16 29.01
CA PRO A 167 7.22 2.74 27.84
C PRO A 167 6.37 2.21 26.70
N TYR A 168 5.12 1.83 26.97
CA TYR A 168 4.23 1.24 25.98
C TYR A 168 3.35 2.29 25.32
N VAL A 169 3.40 2.33 23.99
CA VAL A 169 2.54 3.19 23.18
C VAL A 169 1.10 2.69 23.27
N ALA A 170 0.24 3.51 23.87
CA ALA A 170 -1.19 3.22 23.95
C ALA A 170 -1.95 3.77 22.74
N THR A 171 -1.58 4.98 22.29
CA THR A 171 -2.27 5.70 21.23
C THR A 171 -1.33 6.49 20.35
N ILE A 172 -1.68 6.64 19.07
CA ILE A 172 -1.06 7.54 18.10
C ILE A 172 -2.19 8.35 17.46
N ASP A 173 -2.07 9.68 17.43
CA ASP A 173 -3.09 10.60 16.90
C ASP A 173 -4.50 10.40 17.50
N GLY A 174 -4.56 9.98 18.76
CA GLY A 174 -5.82 9.71 19.48
C GLY A 174 -6.48 8.36 19.15
N LEU A 175 -5.93 7.59 18.21
CA LEU A 175 -6.34 6.21 17.93
C LEU A 175 -5.57 5.23 18.82
N SER A 176 -6.17 4.10 19.19
CA SER A 176 -5.41 3.02 19.81
C SER A 176 -4.29 2.57 18.88
N VAL A 177 -3.15 2.14 19.44
CA VAL A 177 -2.01 1.72 18.62
C VAL A 177 -2.38 0.58 17.66
N SER A 178 -3.27 -0.33 18.08
CA SER A 178 -3.79 -1.39 17.21
C SER A 178 -4.62 -0.81 16.06
N GLY A 179 -5.55 0.09 16.35
CA GLY A 179 -6.39 0.70 15.31
C GLY A 179 -5.57 1.57 14.35
N TRP A 180 -4.51 2.22 14.84
CA TRP A 180 -3.57 2.94 13.97
C TRP A 180 -2.83 1.99 13.02
N ILE A 181 -2.36 0.84 13.52
CA ILE A 181 -1.67 -0.18 12.71
C ILE A 181 -2.61 -0.78 11.68
N ASP A 182 -3.83 -1.14 12.06
CA ASP A 182 -4.82 -1.73 11.16
C ASP A 182 -5.07 -0.80 9.94
N VAL A 183 -5.10 0.51 10.15
CA VAL A 183 -5.22 1.50 9.06
C VAL A 183 -3.91 1.60 8.25
N ALA A 184 -2.76 1.71 8.92
CA ALA A 184 -1.46 1.89 8.27
C ALA A 184 -1.03 0.67 7.43
N GLN A 185 -1.49 -0.54 7.78
CA GLN A 185 -1.21 -1.76 7.02
C GLN A 185 -1.76 -1.70 5.59
N SER A 186 -2.81 -0.91 5.33
CA SER A 186 -3.40 -0.80 3.99
C SER A 186 -2.46 -0.21 2.92
N ILE A 187 -1.34 0.39 3.32
CA ILE A 187 -0.34 1.00 2.41
C ILE A 187 1.03 0.31 2.47
N VAL A 188 1.15 -0.78 3.22
CA VAL A 188 2.39 -1.55 3.42
C VAL A 188 2.15 -2.98 2.93
N VAL A 189 3.04 -3.48 2.07
CA VAL A 189 3.02 -4.89 1.65
C VAL A 189 3.16 -5.81 2.87
N ALA A 190 2.27 -6.80 2.97
CA ALA A 190 2.15 -7.73 4.09
C ALA A 190 3.30 -8.74 4.19
#